data_AF-A0A1I6ZER3-F1
#
_entry.id   AF-A0A1I6ZER3-F1
#
_cell.length_a   1.000
_cell.length_b   1.000
_cell.length_c   1.000
_cell.angle_alpha   90.00
_cell.angle_beta   90.00
_cell.angle_gamma   90.00
#
_symmetry.space_group_name_H-M   'P 1'
#
loop_
_entity.id
_entity.type
_entity.pdbx_description
1 polymer ?
#
loop_
_entity_poly.entity_id
_entity_poly.type
_entity_poly.pdbx_seq_one_letter_code
_entity_poly.pdbx_strand_id
1 'polypeptide(L)'
;MDNCKLSRVFNRLKKSSSDSIDNTEKFDSFKDYMHVTRAAESDLKSILRSVNNSGKKTLVLLCGSAGDGKSHLLSYLKNADEEHLIENYRIFNDATESSAPSKTAIETLNELLSAFKDENIEKPGQNVILAINLGVLSNFVESEYRADYSLLRKYVDETNILTTQVNMNDYDENSHFQHVSFSDYHMYSLTENGIHAGYIEDIFAKVFSDNTDNVFYKAYLDTCAECPLAKRCPVKMNYEFLCSKSRRKYVANLLVETIIKDKTILTTREILNFIHNIVVSQEFSYTKFQSLQSDEASYLREFMKQITPSLLFDSTDVAVLMNMLNKYDPLLARSEDADEDAISYYVSADVTSEVLDSFSDSPYKQVLCDAGMVNRINLDKTLKSAVFNLIVREKALDNKTKVDEIYRGYLKDLYSYNSGLGKKLGNLYGMIEKAVTQWCGSDEDGNLCLDNKHDGFAVYESVQLEPNLDSIPVQSGDDELQRFMPSIIASFDGNKGDVIDLDIDYALYELLYRLNKGYIQTADDRNNHADFISFVERILQTGNLNKQVTVMMPNGKKATISSGHFGYKFRVV
;
A
#
# COMPACT_ATOMS: atom_id res chain seq x y z
N MET A 1 11.08 20.82 35.36
CA MET A 1 10.55 20.88 33.97
C MET A 1 10.30 19.44 33.61
N ASP A 2 9.11 18.93 33.91
CA ASP A 2 8.92 17.47 34.06
C ASP A 2 8.45 16.81 32.77
N ASN A 3 8.48 17.53 31.65
CA ASN A 3 8.02 17.00 30.37
C ASN A 3 8.73 17.64 29.17
N CYS A 4 9.08 16.83 28.18
CA CYS A 4 9.70 17.27 26.94
C CYS A 4 8.68 18.04 26.10
N LYS A 5 8.96 19.31 25.78
CA LYS A 5 8.04 20.16 25.01
C LYS A 5 7.90 19.70 23.55
N LEU A 6 9.01 19.29 22.93
CA LEU A 6 8.99 18.74 21.57
C LEU A 6 8.09 17.51 21.46
N SER A 7 8.19 16.56 22.40
CA SER A 7 7.34 15.36 22.39
C SER A 7 5.85 15.69 22.56
N ARG A 8 5.49 16.78 23.27
CA ARG A 8 4.10 17.24 23.37
C ARG A 8 3.53 17.71 22.03
N VAL A 9 4.34 18.33 21.17
CA VAL A 9 3.89 18.71 19.82
C VAL A 9 3.71 17.46 18.96
N PHE A 10 4.64 16.49 19.05
CA PHE A 10 4.50 15.20 18.38
C PHE A 10 3.28 14.38 18.85
N ASN A 11 2.88 14.49 20.12
CA ASN A 11 1.68 13.80 20.63
C ASN A 11 0.40 14.17 19.88
N ARG A 12 0.36 15.33 19.20
CA ARG A 12 -0.78 15.75 18.37
C ARG A 12 -1.00 14.84 17.16
N LEU A 13 0.06 14.15 16.71
CA LEU A 13 0.01 13.20 15.59
C LEU A 13 -0.52 11.81 15.98
N LYS A 14 -0.72 11.54 17.28
CA LYS A 14 -1.20 10.23 17.74
C LYS A 14 -2.63 9.97 17.27
N LYS A 15 -2.93 8.70 16.97
CA LYS A 15 -4.30 8.20 16.75
C LYS A 15 -5.28 8.50 17.89
N SER A 16 -4.77 8.67 19.12
CA SER A 16 -5.56 8.99 20.31
C SER A 16 -5.69 10.49 20.61
N SER A 17 -5.04 11.34 19.81
CA SER A 17 -5.14 12.79 19.95
C SER A 17 -6.54 13.27 19.56
N SER A 18 -7.05 14.30 20.23
CA SER A 18 -8.26 15.01 19.77
C SER A 18 -8.08 15.63 18.38
N ASP A 19 -6.85 16.00 18.02
CA ASP A 19 -6.51 16.51 16.68
C ASP A 19 -6.75 15.46 15.57
N SER A 20 -6.88 14.17 15.92
CA SER A 20 -7.11 13.08 14.97
C SER A 20 -8.59 12.86 14.60
N ILE A 21 -9.51 13.61 15.20
CA ILE A 21 -10.97 13.50 15.00
C ILE A 21 -11.45 14.67 14.16
N ASP A 22 -12.01 14.39 12.98
CA ASP A 22 -12.56 15.41 12.09
C ASP A 22 -14.02 15.75 12.39
N ASN A 23 -14.30 17.04 12.53
CA ASN A 23 -15.63 17.59 12.64
C ASN A 23 -15.81 18.61 11.50
N THR A 24 -16.91 18.51 10.76
CA THR A 24 -17.21 19.41 9.64
C THR A 24 -17.47 20.85 10.06
N GLU A 25 -17.77 21.10 11.34
CA GLU A 25 -18.03 22.46 11.85
C GLU A 25 -16.78 23.17 12.37
N LYS A 26 -15.66 22.46 12.55
CA LYS A 26 -14.43 23.04 13.10
C LYS A 26 -13.20 22.48 12.40
N PHE A 27 -12.48 23.36 11.74
CA PHE A 27 -11.16 23.10 11.17
C PHE A 27 -10.16 24.05 11.84
N ASP A 28 -9.27 23.50 12.67
CA ASP A 28 -8.31 24.31 13.42
C ASP A 28 -7.04 24.61 12.61
N SER A 29 -6.23 25.55 13.11
CA SER A 29 -5.01 25.99 12.42
C SER A 29 -3.94 24.91 12.28
N PHE A 30 -3.99 23.85 13.10
CA PHE A 30 -3.05 22.73 12.94
C PHE A 30 -3.50 21.78 11.86
N LYS A 31 -4.79 21.49 11.74
CA LYS A 31 -5.34 20.69 10.65
C LYS A 31 -5.14 21.36 9.31
N ASP A 32 -5.31 22.67 9.26
CA ASP A 32 -5.00 23.50 8.10
C ASP A 32 -3.52 23.42 7.75
N TYR A 33 -2.64 23.62 8.74
CA TYR A 33 -1.21 23.43 8.53
C TYR A 33 -0.85 22.03 8.02
N MET A 34 -1.42 20.97 8.59
CA MET A 34 -1.13 19.58 8.24
C MET A 34 -1.84 19.10 6.97
N HIS A 35 -2.76 19.90 6.39
CA HIS A 35 -3.46 19.54 5.18
C HIS A 35 -2.46 19.42 4.02
N VAL A 36 -2.58 18.31 3.28
CA VAL A 36 -1.83 18.02 2.05
C VAL A 36 -2.88 17.69 0.99
N THR A 37 -2.86 18.46 -0.09
CA THR A 37 -3.79 18.30 -1.21
C THR A 37 -3.61 16.93 -1.87
N ARG A 38 -4.73 16.27 -2.17
CA ARG A 38 -4.76 14.97 -2.87
C ARG A 38 -5.32 15.15 -4.28
N ALA A 39 -4.99 14.26 -5.21
CA ALA A 39 -5.58 14.31 -6.55
C ALA A 39 -7.13 14.23 -6.51
N ALA A 40 -7.70 13.43 -5.60
CA ALA A 40 -9.14 13.36 -5.38
C ALA A 40 -9.78 14.71 -4.98
N GLU A 41 -9.02 15.58 -4.29
CA GLU A 41 -9.48 16.94 -3.99
C GLU A 41 -9.51 17.80 -5.26
N SER A 42 -8.45 17.75 -6.07
CA SER A 42 -8.38 18.49 -7.33
C SER A 42 -9.53 18.12 -8.27
N ASP A 43 -9.81 16.82 -8.40
CA ASP A 43 -10.90 16.30 -9.23
C ASP A 43 -12.27 16.72 -8.68
N LEU A 44 -12.47 16.63 -7.36
CA LEU A 44 -13.70 17.12 -6.73
C LEU A 44 -13.90 18.62 -6.95
N LYS A 45 -12.85 19.44 -6.78
CA LYS A 45 -12.92 20.88 -7.05
C LYS A 45 -13.27 21.17 -8.50
N SER A 46 -12.69 20.43 -9.45
CA SER A 46 -13.03 20.52 -10.88
C SER A 46 -14.52 20.25 -11.13
N ILE A 47 -15.05 19.15 -10.60
CA ILE A 47 -16.48 18.80 -10.71
C ILE A 47 -17.35 19.88 -10.08
N LEU A 48 -17.03 20.34 -8.87
CA LEU A 48 -17.81 21.35 -8.16
C LEU A 48 -17.87 22.69 -8.91
N ARG A 49 -16.76 23.12 -9.53
CA ARG A 49 -16.76 24.32 -10.39
C ARG A 49 -17.72 24.14 -11.58
N SER A 50 -17.70 23.00 -12.25
CA SER A 50 -18.60 22.69 -13.35
C SER A 50 -20.07 22.62 -12.91
N VAL A 51 -20.36 21.98 -11.78
CA VAL A 51 -21.70 21.92 -11.19
C VAL A 51 -22.22 23.33 -10.87
N ASN A 52 -21.40 24.16 -10.23
CA ASN A 52 -21.76 25.54 -9.89
C ASN A 52 -22.05 26.40 -11.12
N ASN A 53 -21.33 26.17 -12.23
CA ASN A 53 -21.57 26.86 -13.50
C ASN A 53 -22.83 26.37 -14.22
N SER A 54 -23.24 25.11 -14.02
CA SER A 54 -24.39 24.52 -14.70
C SER A 54 -25.75 25.06 -14.21
N GLY A 55 -25.82 25.46 -12.93
CA GLY A 55 -27.08 25.84 -12.26
C GLY A 55 -28.09 24.70 -12.12
N LYS A 56 -27.73 23.46 -12.47
CA LYS A 56 -28.59 22.27 -12.33
C LYS A 56 -28.54 21.75 -10.90
N LYS A 57 -29.66 21.20 -10.43
CA LYS A 57 -29.71 20.48 -9.15
C LYS A 57 -28.93 19.17 -9.29
N THR A 58 -27.87 19.02 -8.51
CA THR A 58 -26.93 17.89 -8.63
C THR A 58 -26.66 17.23 -7.27
N LEU A 59 -26.58 15.90 -7.28
CA LEU A 59 -26.08 15.08 -6.20
C LEU A 59 -24.63 14.67 -6.50
N VAL A 60 -23.69 15.14 -5.69
CA VAL A 60 -22.28 14.78 -5.76
C VAL A 60 -21.99 13.69 -4.73
N LEU A 61 -21.61 12.50 -5.19
CA LEU A 61 -21.27 11.35 -4.35
C LEU A 61 -19.77 11.35 -4.05
N LEU A 62 -19.41 11.42 -2.78
CA LEU A 62 -18.05 11.23 -2.30
C LEU A 62 -17.93 9.81 -1.76
N CYS A 63 -17.46 8.89 -2.60
CA CYS A 63 -17.44 7.46 -2.31
C CYS A 63 -16.09 7.02 -1.73
N GLY A 64 -16.10 6.09 -0.79
CA GLY A 64 -14.87 5.45 -0.29
C GLY A 64 -15.04 4.78 1.06
N SER A 65 -13.99 4.14 1.54
CA SER A 65 -13.92 3.46 2.84
C SER A 65 -13.76 4.42 4.02
N ALA A 66 -13.96 3.89 5.24
CA ALA A 66 -13.68 4.64 6.46
C ALA A 66 -12.17 4.94 6.55
N GLY A 67 -11.81 6.20 6.81
CA GLY A 67 -10.40 6.63 6.92
C GLY A 67 -9.78 7.19 5.65
N ASP A 68 -10.48 7.17 4.50
CA ASP A 68 -9.98 7.72 3.23
C ASP A 68 -9.84 9.26 3.21
N GLY A 69 -10.29 9.95 4.26
CA GLY A 69 -10.19 11.41 4.37
C GLY A 69 -11.37 12.18 3.78
N LYS A 70 -12.48 11.52 3.45
CA LYS A 70 -13.72 12.17 2.97
C LYS A 70 -14.21 13.30 3.90
N SER A 71 -14.34 13.00 5.19
CA SER A 71 -14.79 13.98 6.19
C SER A 71 -13.79 15.11 6.40
N HIS A 72 -12.48 14.81 6.34
CA HIS A 72 -11.42 15.82 6.37
C HIS A 72 -11.53 16.78 5.18
N LEU A 73 -11.69 16.25 3.97
CA LEU A 73 -11.82 17.04 2.75
C LEU A 73 -13.05 17.95 2.81
N LEU A 74 -14.21 17.43 3.22
CA LEU A 74 -15.42 18.26 3.36
C LEU A 74 -15.26 19.34 4.44
N SER A 75 -14.59 19.04 5.56
CA SER A 75 -14.30 20.03 6.59
C SER A 75 -13.35 21.11 6.09
N TYR A 76 -12.31 20.73 5.34
CA TYR A 76 -11.38 21.66 4.70
C TYR A 76 -12.10 22.58 3.69
N LEU A 77 -12.85 22.00 2.74
CA LEU A 77 -13.59 22.76 1.73
C LEU A 77 -14.61 23.74 2.33
N LYS A 78 -15.19 23.40 3.50
CA LYS A 78 -16.19 24.23 4.16
C LYS A 78 -15.58 25.39 4.95
N ASN A 79 -14.41 25.17 5.57
CA ASN A 79 -13.91 26.06 6.62
C ASN A 79 -12.58 26.75 6.30
N ALA A 80 -11.78 26.23 5.37
CA ALA A 80 -10.42 26.72 5.09
C ALA A 80 -10.15 26.98 3.61
N ASP A 81 -10.85 26.30 2.71
CA ASP A 81 -10.66 26.49 1.27
C ASP A 81 -11.10 27.87 0.78
N GLU A 82 -10.24 28.54 0.02
CA GLU A 82 -10.44 29.92 -0.45
C GLU A 82 -11.45 30.04 -1.60
N GLU A 83 -11.76 28.95 -2.31
CA GLU A 83 -12.67 28.98 -3.46
C GLU A 83 -14.15 28.96 -3.05
N HIS A 84 -14.46 28.60 -1.80
CA HIS A 84 -15.81 28.59 -1.25
C HIS A 84 -16.83 27.79 -2.10
N LEU A 85 -16.36 26.72 -2.77
CA LEU A 85 -17.14 26.00 -3.79
C LEU A 85 -18.42 25.33 -3.25
N ILE A 86 -18.48 25.07 -1.93
CA ILE A 86 -19.53 24.27 -1.31
C ILE A 86 -20.49 25.08 -0.40
N GLU A 87 -20.38 26.41 -0.35
CA GLU A 87 -21.20 27.24 0.55
C GLU A 87 -22.71 27.03 0.39
N ASN A 88 -23.18 26.81 -0.84
CA ASN A 88 -24.60 26.64 -1.16
C ASN A 88 -25.04 25.18 -1.25
N TYR A 89 -24.22 24.23 -0.77
CA TYR A 89 -24.55 22.81 -0.80
C TYR A 89 -25.14 22.35 0.53
N ARG A 90 -26.06 21.39 0.47
CA ARG A 90 -26.43 20.61 1.64
C ARG A 90 -25.48 19.43 1.75
N ILE A 91 -24.69 19.40 2.82
CA ILE A 91 -23.63 18.42 3.02
C ILE A 91 -24.11 17.35 3.98
N PHE A 92 -23.99 16.09 3.57
CA PHE A 92 -24.17 14.93 4.43
C PHE A 92 -22.82 14.24 4.58
N ASN A 93 -22.17 14.52 5.70
CA ASN A 93 -20.94 13.85 6.08
C ASN A 93 -21.31 12.51 6.73
N ASP A 94 -20.72 11.44 6.22
CA ASP A 94 -20.85 10.07 6.75
C ASP A 94 -22.29 9.55 6.83
N ALA A 95 -22.86 9.19 5.68
CA ALA A 95 -24.17 8.57 5.60
C ALA A 95 -24.17 7.07 5.95
N THR A 96 -23.50 6.69 7.04
CA THR A 96 -23.43 5.32 7.54
C THR A 96 -24.20 5.11 8.85
N GLU A 97 -24.61 6.19 9.52
CA GLU A 97 -25.34 6.11 10.79
C GLU A 97 -26.87 6.32 10.64
N SER A 98 -27.64 5.63 11.46
CA SER A 98 -29.07 5.85 11.61
C SER A 98 -29.34 7.23 12.22
N SER A 99 -30.17 8.06 11.57
CA SER A 99 -30.58 9.36 12.11
C SER A 99 -31.40 9.28 13.42
N ALA A 100 -31.91 8.10 13.77
CA ALA A 100 -32.64 7.83 15.00
C ALA A 100 -32.47 6.35 15.42
N PRO A 101 -32.59 6.01 16.72
CA PRO A 101 -32.44 4.64 17.22
C PRO A 101 -33.41 3.60 16.62
N SER A 102 -34.49 4.06 15.98
CA SER A 102 -35.52 3.21 15.36
C SER A 102 -35.45 3.16 13.84
N LYS A 103 -34.50 3.86 13.20
CA LYS A 103 -34.38 3.93 11.74
C LYS A 103 -33.15 3.19 11.25
N THR A 104 -33.23 2.60 10.07
CA THR A 104 -32.05 2.07 9.38
C THR A 104 -31.28 3.20 8.66
N ALA A 105 -30.01 2.94 8.32
CA ALA A 105 -29.23 3.85 7.47
C ALA A 105 -29.89 4.03 6.09
N ILE A 106 -30.52 2.98 5.56
CA ILE A 106 -31.23 2.99 4.27
C ILE A 106 -32.48 3.88 4.31
N GLU A 107 -33.29 3.78 5.37
CA GLU A 107 -34.45 4.67 5.57
C GLU A 107 -34.02 6.13 5.71
N THR A 108 -32.94 6.38 6.47
CA THR A 108 -32.37 7.71 6.61
C THR A 108 -31.94 8.25 5.24
N LEU A 109 -31.23 7.46 4.44
CA LEU A 109 -30.81 7.85 3.09
C LEU A 109 -32.00 8.17 2.18
N ASN A 110 -33.08 7.37 2.23
CA ASN A 110 -34.27 7.63 1.42
C ASN A 110 -34.93 8.98 1.77
N GLU A 111 -34.96 9.37 3.04
CA GLU A 111 -35.46 10.68 3.45
C GLU A 111 -34.55 11.82 2.96
N LEU A 112 -33.23 11.65 3.12
CA LEU A 112 -32.22 12.63 2.71
C LEU A 112 -32.22 12.85 1.20
N LEU A 113 -32.36 11.78 0.42
CA LEU A 113 -32.31 11.78 -1.04
C LEU A 113 -33.67 11.93 -1.71
N SER A 114 -34.75 12.18 -0.95
CA SER A 114 -36.12 12.33 -1.48
C SER A 114 -36.25 13.31 -2.66
N ALA A 115 -35.44 14.38 -2.67
CA ALA A 115 -35.39 15.38 -3.75
C ALA A 115 -34.73 14.86 -5.05
N PHE A 116 -34.03 13.73 -4.99
CA PHE A 116 -33.34 13.04 -6.09
C PHE A 116 -34.03 11.74 -6.50
N LYS A 117 -35.24 11.45 -5.98
CA LYS A 117 -36.11 10.43 -6.56
C LYS A 117 -36.40 10.74 -8.02
N ASP A 118 -36.63 9.72 -8.83
CA ASP A 118 -36.87 9.84 -10.27
C ASP A 118 -38.00 10.85 -10.60
N GLU A 119 -39.08 10.87 -9.80
CA GLU A 119 -40.21 11.81 -9.95
C GLU A 119 -39.92 13.26 -9.54
N ASN A 120 -38.85 13.48 -8.77
CA ASN A 120 -38.48 14.78 -8.19
C ASN A 120 -37.20 15.34 -8.79
N ILE A 121 -36.42 14.55 -9.54
CA ILE A 121 -35.07 14.91 -9.98
C ILE A 121 -35.04 16.18 -10.85
N GLU A 122 -36.04 16.36 -11.72
CA GLU A 122 -36.19 17.54 -12.59
C GLU A 122 -36.73 18.79 -11.86
N LYS A 123 -37.24 18.64 -10.63
CA LYS A 123 -37.76 19.78 -9.87
C LYS A 123 -36.60 20.64 -9.34
N PRO A 124 -36.76 21.98 -9.27
CA PRO A 124 -35.77 22.85 -8.64
C PRO A 124 -35.45 22.42 -7.21
N GLY A 125 -34.19 22.57 -6.80
CA GLY A 125 -33.74 22.22 -5.46
C GLY A 125 -32.28 22.59 -5.26
N GLN A 126 -31.75 22.22 -4.10
CA GLN A 126 -30.37 22.52 -3.71
C GLN A 126 -29.43 21.37 -4.11
N ASN A 127 -28.18 21.71 -4.45
CA ASN A 127 -27.14 20.72 -4.64
C ASN A 127 -26.81 20.01 -3.33
N VAL A 128 -26.51 18.72 -3.42
CA VAL A 128 -26.18 17.88 -2.27
C VAL A 128 -24.81 17.26 -2.47
N ILE A 129 -23.98 17.26 -1.42
CA ILE A 129 -22.78 16.41 -1.34
C ILE A 129 -23.05 15.31 -0.33
N LEU A 130 -22.91 14.06 -0.76
CA LEU A 130 -23.12 12.88 0.06
C LEU A 130 -21.81 12.11 0.20
N ALA A 131 -21.19 12.16 1.37
CA ALA A 131 -20.08 11.26 1.70
C ALA A 131 -20.63 9.92 2.20
N ILE A 132 -20.34 8.85 1.46
CA ILE A 132 -20.92 7.53 1.70
C ILE A 132 -19.90 6.40 1.50
N ASN A 133 -20.08 5.31 2.24
CA ASN A 133 -19.34 4.08 2.02
C ASN A 133 -19.95 3.31 0.83
N LEU A 134 -19.10 2.77 -0.05
CA LEU A 134 -19.51 1.97 -1.22
C LEU A 134 -20.50 0.86 -0.86
N GLY A 135 -20.30 0.15 0.26
CA GLY A 135 -21.21 -0.91 0.70
C GLY A 135 -22.60 -0.38 1.07
N VAL A 136 -22.69 0.81 1.66
CA VAL A 136 -23.98 1.44 2.00
C VAL A 136 -24.68 1.95 0.75
N LEU A 137 -23.93 2.52 -0.20
CA LEU A 137 -24.46 2.92 -1.50
C LEU A 137 -25.04 1.71 -2.26
N SER A 138 -24.29 0.60 -2.32
CA SER A 138 -24.71 -0.66 -2.93
C SER A 138 -26.00 -1.19 -2.30
N ASN A 139 -26.05 -1.25 -0.96
CA ASN A 139 -27.25 -1.67 -0.23
C ASN A 139 -28.45 -0.74 -0.48
N PHE A 140 -28.23 0.57 -0.66
CA PHE A 140 -29.29 1.53 -0.91
C PHE A 140 -29.91 1.36 -2.31
N VAL A 141 -29.08 1.26 -3.36
CA VAL A 141 -29.58 1.12 -4.74
C VAL A 141 -30.24 -0.24 -5.00
N GLU A 142 -29.94 -1.26 -4.17
CA GLU A 142 -30.59 -2.57 -4.20
C GLU A 142 -31.72 -2.74 -3.16
N SER A 143 -32.04 -1.70 -2.40
CA SER A 143 -33.06 -1.74 -1.33
C SER A 143 -34.50 -1.78 -1.85
N GLU A 144 -35.45 -1.81 -0.92
CA GLU A 144 -36.89 -1.65 -1.21
C GLU A 144 -37.22 -0.33 -1.93
N TYR A 145 -36.36 0.69 -1.82
CA TYR A 145 -36.51 1.99 -2.50
C TYR A 145 -35.97 2.00 -3.93
N ARG A 146 -35.38 0.91 -4.43
CA ARG A 146 -34.70 0.87 -5.74
C ARG A 146 -35.55 1.38 -6.91
N ALA A 147 -36.87 1.20 -6.85
CA ALA A 147 -37.79 1.62 -7.90
C ALA A 147 -37.95 3.15 -7.97
N ASP A 148 -37.73 3.85 -6.85
CA ASP A 148 -37.82 5.32 -6.75
C ASP A 148 -36.52 6.01 -7.19
N TYR A 149 -35.43 5.24 -7.34
CA TYR A 149 -34.07 5.73 -7.63
C TYR A 149 -33.45 4.97 -8.81
N SER A 150 -34.25 4.63 -9.83
CA SER A 150 -33.79 3.83 -10.96
C SER A 150 -32.72 4.57 -11.79
N LEU A 151 -32.79 5.91 -11.86
CA LEU A 151 -31.79 6.73 -12.55
C LEU A 151 -30.46 6.74 -11.79
N LEU A 152 -30.48 6.83 -10.47
CA LEU A 152 -29.27 6.75 -9.64
C LEU A 152 -28.62 5.37 -9.76
N ARG A 153 -29.42 4.30 -9.72
CA ARG A 153 -28.94 2.93 -9.90
C ARG A 153 -28.25 2.75 -11.24
N LYS A 154 -28.91 3.20 -12.31
CA LYS A 154 -28.33 3.17 -13.66
C LYS A 154 -27.00 3.93 -13.72
N TYR A 155 -26.94 5.13 -13.12
CA TYR A 155 -25.71 5.90 -13.05
C TYR A 155 -24.59 5.14 -12.31
N VAL A 156 -24.89 4.53 -11.17
CA VAL A 156 -23.92 3.72 -10.39
C VAL A 156 -23.40 2.51 -11.19
N ASP A 157 -24.28 1.84 -11.95
CA ASP A 157 -23.92 0.70 -12.80
C ASP A 157 -23.05 1.14 -14.00
N GLU A 158 -23.39 2.25 -14.67
CA GLU A 158 -22.67 2.73 -15.85
C GLU A 158 -21.30 3.34 -15.52
N THR A 159 -21.15 3.90 -14.32
CA THR A 159 -19.90 4.56 -13.87
C THR A 159 -18.95 3.60 -13.15
N ASN A 160 -19.33 2.35 -12.93
CA ASN A 160 -18.51 1.33 -12.29
C ASN A 160 -18.01 1.70 -10.87
N ILE A 161 -18.67 2.63 -10.18
CA ILE A 161 -18.30 3.16 -8.84
C ILE A 161 -18.12 2.04 -7.81
N LEU A 162 -18.89 0.95 -7.93
CA LEU A 162 -18.87 -0.19 -7.02
C LEU A 162 -17.85 -1.28 -7.41
N THR A 163 -17.09 -1.08 -8.48
CA THR A 163 -16.12 -2.06 -8.99
C THR A 163 -14.68 -1.69 -8.62
N THR A 164 -13.73 -2.59 -8.90
CA THR A 164 -12.29 -2.38 -8.72
C THR A 164 -11.62 -1.71 -9.91
N GLN A 165 -12.37 -1.34 -10.95
CA GLN A 165 -11.85 -0.63 -12.12
C GLN A 165 -11.59 0.84 -11.80
N VAL A 166 -10.69 1.47 -12.55
CA VAL A 166 -10.47 2.91 -12.46
C VAL A 166 -11.71 3.63 -13.02
N ASN A 167 -12.34 4.47 -12.20
CA ASN A 167 -13.60 5.13 -12.55
C ASN A 167 -13.38 6.28 -13.56
N MET A 168 -14.40 6.64 -14.34
CA MET A 168 -14.37 7.92 -15.06
C MET A 168 -14.91 9.02 -14.12
N ASN A 169 -14.02 9.88 -13.60
CA ASN A 169 -14.38 10.99 -12.72
C ASN A 169 -14.66 12.29 -13.49
N ASP A 170 -14.92 12.21 -14.79
CA ASP A 170 -15.21 13.38 -15.61
C ASP A 170 -16.61 13.92 -15.29
N TYR A 171 -16.76 15.24 -15.43
CA TYR A 171 -18.05 15.89 -15.26
C TYR A 171 -19.01 15.46 -16.39
N ASP A 172 -20.13 14.83 -16.02
CA ASP A 172 -21.19 14.50 -16.97
C ASP A 172 -22.23 15.64 -17.00
N GLU A 173 -22.18 16.46 -18.04
CA GLU A 173 -23.11 17.60 -18.21
C GLU A 173 -24.58 17.19 -18.29
N ASN A 174 -24.87 15.93 -18.66
CA ASN A 174 -26.22 15.40 -18.85
C ASN A 174 -26.76 14.69 -17.60
N SER A 175 -25.94 14.47 -16.57
CA SER A 175 -26.34 13.77 -15.36
C SER A 175 -26.62 14.70 -14.19
N HIS A 176 -27.67 14.37 -13.43
CA HIS A 176 -27.94 14.94 -12.11
C HIS A 176 -27.03 14.35 -11.01
N PHE A 177 -26.23 13.36 -11.36
CA PHE A 177 -25.33 12.65 -10.45
C PHE A 177 -23.89 12.87 -10.90
N GLN A 178 -23.03 13.18 -9.94
CA GLN A 178 -21.58 13.28 -10.13
C GLN A 178 -20.92 12.46 -9.03
N HIS A 179 -19.68 12.00 -9.23
CA HIS A 179 -19.00 11.24 -8.21
C HIS A 179 -17.49 11.48 -8.19
N VAL A 180 -16.89 11.27 -7.02
CA VAL A 180 -15.46 11.04 -6.86
C VAL A 180 -15.30 9.83 -5.95
N SER A 181 -14.68 8.77 -6.48
CA SER A 181 -14.40 7.56 -5.72
C SER A 181 -12.98 7.58 -5.18
N PHE A 182 -12.81 7.56 -3.85
CA PHE A 182 -11.49 7.51 -3.20
C PHE A 182 -10.82 6.15 -3.35
N SER A 183 -11.56 5.12 -3.76
CA SER A 183 -11.10 3.74 -3.78
C SER A 183 -10.06 3.43 -4.87
N ASP A 184 -9.97 4.26 -5.91
CA ASP A 184 -8.95 4.14 -6.96
C ASP A 184 -7.80 5.16 -6.83
N TYR A 185 -7.81 5.99 -5.78
CA TYR A 185 -6.70 6.90 -5.48
C TYR A 185 -5.73 6.30 -4.49
N HIS A 186 -4.49 6.16 -4.92
CA HIS A 186 -3.43 5.66 -4.06
C HIS A 186 -2.74 6.79 -3.30
N MET A 187 -2.06 6.45 -2.20
CA MET A 187 -1.19 7.36 -1.43
C MET A 187 0.17 7.58 -2.11
N TYR A 188 0.38 6.93 -3.25
CA TYR A 188 1.58 6.96 -4.07
C TYR A 188 1.15 6.85 -5.53
N SER A 189 2.04 7.23 -6.44
CA SER A 189 1.84 7.07 -7.88
C SER A 189 2.78 6.02 -8.44
N LEU A 190 2.45 5.55 -9.63
CA LEU A 190 3.20 4.55 -10.36
C LEU A 190 3.81 5.19 -11.62
N THR A 191 5.11 4.97 -11.84
CA THR A 191 5.88 5.48 -12.97
C THR A 191 6.65 4.36 -13.65
N GLU A 192 7.20 4.60 -14.84
CA GLU A 192 8.06 3.62 -15.52
C GLU A 192 9.29 3.19 -14.69
N ASN A 193 9.75 4.06 -13.78
CA ASN A 193 10.91 3.82 -12.92
C ASN A 193 10.56 3.21 -11.55
N GLY A 194 9.28 2.90 -11.31
CA GLY A 194 8.78 2.39 -10.04
C GLY A 194 7.81 3.37 -9.36
N ILE A 195 7.68 3.27 -8.04
CA ILE A 195 6.75 4.11 -7.28
C ILE A 195 7.30 5.51 -7.02
N HIS A 196 6.39 6.47 -6.88
CA HIS A 196 6.67 7.78 -6.33
C HIS A 196 5.71 8.05 -5.15
N ALA A 197 6.27 8.17 -3.93
CA ALA A 197 5.51 8.28 -2.69
C ALA A 197 5.12 9.75 -2.36
N GLY A 198 4.74 10.54 -3.37
CA GLY A 198 4.61 12.00 -3.25
C GLY A 198 3.76 12.49 -2.07
N TYR A 199 2.55 11.95 -1.91
CA TYR A 199 1.67 12.33 -0.80
C TYR A 199 2.26 12.02 0.58
N ILE A 200 2.91 10.87 0.73
CA ILE A 200 3.58 10.47 1.97
C ILE A 200 4.77 11.42 2.22
N GLU A 201 5.60 11.66 1.21
CA GLU A 201 6.73 12.59 1.28
C GLU A 201 6.29 14.01 1.69
N ASP A 202 5.15 14.49 1.18
CA ASP A 202 4.59 15.80 1.54
C ASP A 202 4.10 15.85 3.00
N ILE A 203 3.49 14.79 3.52
CA ILE A 203 3.16 14.69 4.95
C ILE A 203 4.45 14.77 5.80
N PHE A 204 5.48 14.02 5.42
CA PHE A 204 6.79 14.12 6.05
C PHE A 204 7.37 15.53 5.93
N ALA A 205 7.16 16.23 4.82
CA ALA A 205 7.56 17.63 4.65
C ALA A 205 6.86 18.57 5.63
N LYS A 206 5.56 18.39 5.91
CA LYS A 206 4.85 19.18 6.94
C LYS A 206 5.44 19.01 8.34
N VAL A 207 6.07 17.89 8.66
CA VAL A 207 6.65 17.65 10.00
C VAL A 207 8.11 18.08 10.09
N PHE A 208 8.92 17.79 9.07
CA PHE A 208 10.38 17.86 9.19
C PHE A 208 11.06 18.99 8.39
N SER A 209 10.31 19.80 7.65
CA SER A 209 10.90 20.94 6.91
C SER A 209 11.31 22.08 7.84
N ASP A 210 12.38 22.77 7.51
CA ASP A 210 13.04 23.80 8.32
C ASP A 210 12.48 25.21 8.10
N ASN A 211 11.16 25.33 7.90
CA ASN A 211 10.51 26.62 7.71
C ASN A 211 9.96 27.20 9.01
N THR A 212 9.85 28.53 9.06
CA THR A 212 9.33 29.27 10.22
C THR A 212 7.83 29.20 10.37
N ASP A 213 7.10 28.42 9.57
CA ASP A 213 5.66 28.17 9.77
C ASP A 213 5.43 26.79 10.40
N ASN A 214 6.42 25.91 10.32
CA ASN A 214 6.39 24.56 10.85
C ASN A 214 6.38 24.58 12.38
N VAL A 215 5.25 24.16 12.94
CA VAL A 215 5.01 24.07 14.39
C VAL A 215 5.98 23.12 15.11
N PHE A 216 6.44 22.06 14.43
CA PHE A 216 7.43 21.12 14.96
C PHE A 216 8.83 21.75 14.98
N TYR A 217 9.20 22.44 13.90
CA TYR A 217 10.49 23.13 13.80
C TYR A 217 10.62 24.27 14.81
N LYS A 218 9.57 25.09 14.97
CA LYS A 218 9.50 26.10 16.05
C LYS A 218 9.72 25.49 17.42
N ALA A 219 8.97 24.43 17.73
CA ALA A 219 9.09 23.75 19.01
C ALA A 219 10.50 23.17 19.22
N TYR A 220 11.12 22.65 18.18
CA TYR A 220 12.51 22.19 18.23
C TYR A 220 13.47 23.35 18.55
N LEU A 221 13.41 24.47 17.81
CA LEU A 221 14.29 25.62 18.03
C LEU A 221 14.13 26.23 19.43
N ASP A 222 12.88 26.47 19.85
CA ASP A 222 12.57 27.19 21.09
C ASP A 222 12.85 26.36 22.34
N THR A 223 12.80 25.02 22.24
CA THR A 223 12.77 24.16 23.43
C THR A 223 13.96 23.25 23.57
N CYS A 224 14.62 22.89 22.48
CA CYS A 224 15.79 22.00 22.56
C CYS A 224 17.08 22.75 22.89
N ALA A 225 17.22 24.03 22.56
CA ALA A 225 18.44 24.79 22.84
C ALA A 225 18.73 24.92 24.35
N GLU A 226 17.69 25.10 25.16
CA GLU A 226 17.79 25.27 26.62
C GLU A 226 17.62 23.96 27.40
N CYS A 227 17.41 22.83 26.72
CA CYS A 227 17.14 21.55 27.36
C CYS A 227 18.44 20.91 27.91
N PRO A 228 18.51 20.53 29.20
CA PRO A 228 19.69 19.88 29.76
C PRO A 228 20.07 18.56 29.08
N LEU A 229 19.09 17.86 28.50
CA LEU A 229 19.30 16.60 27.78
C LEU A 229 19.61 16.81 26.28
N ALA A 230 19.68 18.04 25.77
CA ALA A 230 19.71 18.30 24.32
C ALA A 230 20.81 17.53 23.56
N LYS A 231 22.01 17.43 24.12
CA LYS A 231 23.14 16.71 23.49
C LYS A 231 22.99 15.17 23.49
N ARG A 232 22.01 14.66 24.22
CA ARG A 232 21.82 13.24 24.56
C ARG A 232 20.33 12.85 24.54
N CYS A 233 19.51 13.56 23.77
CA CYS A 233 18.07 13.34 23.72
C CYS A 233 17.73 12.54 22.46
N PRO A 234 17.22 11.29 22.58
CA PRO A 234 16.86 10.50 21.40
C PRO A 234 15.76 11.17 20.57
N VAL A 235 14.75 11.79 21.20
CA VAL A 235 13.66 12.49 20.49
C VAL A 235 14.19 13.62 19.61
N LYS A 236 15.12 14.43 20.13
CA LYS A 236 15.73 15.53 19.36
C LYS A 236 16.55 14.97 18.19
N MET A 237 17.37 13.94 18.45
CA MET A 237 18.22 13.35 17.43
C MET A 237 17.41 12.63 16.34
N ASN A 238 16.29 11.99 16.69
CA ASN A 238 15.35 11.40 15.74
C ASN A 238 14.71 12.45 14.84
N TYR A 239 14.32 13.59 15.42
CA TYR A 239 13.81 14.72 14.65
C TYR A 239 14.87 15.22 13.65
N GLU A 240 16.09 15.49 14.12
CA GLU A 240 17.22 15.90 13.27
C GLU A 240 17.56 14.85 12.20
N PHE A 241 17.43 13.56 12.53
CA PHE A 241 17.73 12.45 11.64
C PHE A 241 16.76 12.45 10.45
N LEU A 242 15.47 12.65 10.72
CA LEU A 242 14.41 12.71 9.72
C LEU A 242 14.26 14.07 9.03
N CYS A 243 15.02 15.11 9.41
CA CYS A 243 15.11 16.34 8.61
C CYS A 243 15.72 16.08 7.22
N SER A 244 16.57 15.06 7.09
CA SER A 244 17.12 14.64 5.80
C SER A 244 16.04 14.19 4.82
N LYS A 245 15.99 14.81 3.63
CA LYS A 245 15.03 14.43 2.58
C LYS A 245 15.27 13.01 2.06
N SER A 246 16.52 12.56 1.94
CA SER A 246 16.84 11.21 1.45
C SER A 246 16.32 10.12 2.39
N ARG A 247 16.48 10.31 3.70
CA ARG A 247 15.98 9.38 4.73
C ARG A 247 14.46 9.35 4.78
N ARG A 248 13.80 10.51 4.66
CA ARG A 248 12.33 10.58 4.53
C ARG A 248 11.84 9.84 3.30
N LYS A 249 12.52 9.99 2.16
CA LYS A 249 12.19 9.26 0.93
C LYS A 249 12.34 7.75 1.09
N TYR A 250 13.40 7.28 1.76
CA TYR A 250 13.56 5.86 2.09
C TYR A 250 12.36 5.36 2.92
N VAL A 251 12.02 6.06 3.99
CA VAL A 251 10.92 5.69 4.88
C VAL A 251 9.57 5.73 4.15
N ALA A 252 9.34 6.72 3.29
CA ALA A 252 8.13 6.80 2.45
C ALA A 252 8.03 5.61 1.48
N ASN A 253 9.13 5.26 0.81
CA ASN A 253 9.17 4.10 -0.08
C ASN A 253 8.95 2.78 0.67
N LEU A 254 9.49 2.64 1.88
CA LEU A 254 9.29 1.48 2.73
C LEU A 254 7.81 1.29 3.13
N LEU A 255 7.10 2.40 3.39
CA LEU A 255 5.65 2.38 3.62
C LEU A 255 4.90 1.92 2.37
N VAL A 256 5.27 2.39 1.18
CA VAL A 256 4.66 1.95 -0.09
C VAL A 256 4.94 0.48 -0.37
N GLU A 257 6.17 0.02 -0.16
CA GLU A 257 6.52 -1.40 -0.28
C GLU A 257 5.68 -2.26 0.66
N THR A 258 5.44 -1.81 1.89
CA THR A 258 4.55 -2.49 2.84
C THR A 258 3.10 -2.52 2.35
N ILE A 259 2.59 -1.41 1.80
CA ILE A 259 1.23 -1.36 1.21
C ILE A 259 1.08 -2.42 0.13
N ILE A 260 2.06 -2.52 -0.78
CA ILE A 260 1.99 -3.42 -1.94
C ILE A 260 2.18 -4.88 -1.54
N LYS A 261 3.24 -5.18 -0.79
CA LYS A 261 3.62 -6.55 -0.45
C LYS A 261 2.67 -7.20 0.57
N ASP A 262 2.21 -6.44 1.56
CA ASP A 262 1.33 -6.93 2.63
C ASP A 262 -0.15 -6.57 2.42
N LYS A 263 -0.53 -5.96 1.28
CA LYS A 263 -1.90 -5.48 0.97
C LYS A 263 -2.50 -4.62 2.08
N THR A 264 -1.67 -3.83 2.75
CA THR A 264 -2.10 -3.03 3.90
C THR A 264 -2.70 -1.71 3.43
N ILE A 265 -3.93 -1.43 3.87
CA ILE A 265 -4.55 -0.12 3.66
C ILE A 265 -3.97 0.87 4.68
N LEU A 266 -3.35 1.95 4.19
CA LEU A 266 -2.83 3.02 5.03
C LEU A 266 -3.62 4.31 4.87
N THR A 267 -4.11 4.82 5.99
CA THR A 267 -4.78 6.12 6.10
C THR A 267 -3.78 7.22 6.46
N THR A 268 -4.11 8.49 6.18
CA THR A 268 -3.30 9.63 6.64
C THR A 268 -3.08 9.60 8.16
N ARG A 269 -4.11 9.22 8.92
CA ARG A 269 -4.04 9.06 10.38
C ARG A 269 -3.01 8.02 10.80
N GLU A 270 -2.83 6.96 10.04
CA GLU A 270 -1.80 5.95 10.29
C GLU A 270 -0.41 6.46 10.02
N ILE A 271 -0.23 7.19 8.92
CA ILE A 271 1.05 7.82 8.58
C ILE A 271 1.47 8.82 9.66
N LEU A 272 0.56 9.66 10.15
CA LEU A 272 0.86 10.62 11.22
C LEU A 272 1.25 9.90 12.54
N ASN A 273 0.50 8.87 12.91
CA ASN A 273 0.81 8.09 14.11
C ASN A 273 2.13 7.30 13.97
N PHE A 274 2.43 6.82 12.77
CA PHE A 274 3.71 6.22 12.43
C PHE A 274 4.86 7.23 12.59
N ILE A 275 4.74 8.43 12.03
CA ILE A 275 5.71 9.52 12.20
C ILE A 275 5.96 9.81 13.68
N HIS A 276 4.91 9.87 14.49
CA HIS A 276 5.08 9.99 15.95
C HIS A 276 5.94 8.85 16.51
N ASN A 277 5.60 7.59 16.20
CA ASN A 277 6.23 6.42 16.80
C ASN A 277 7.71 6.25 16.41
N ILE A 278 8.13 6.74 15.24
CA ILE A 278 9.53 6.70 14.80
C ILE A 278 10.37 7.88 15.31
N VAL A 279 9.73 8.88 15.93
CA VAL A 279 10.40 10.03 16.57
C VAL A 279 10.40 9.90 18.10
N VAL A 280 9.27 9.53 18.67
CA VAL A 280 9.04 9.44 20.12
C VAL A 280 8.69 8.00 20.48
N SER A 281 9.62 7.31 21.13
CA SER A 281 9.36 5.99 21.71
C SER A 281 8.19 6.03 22.69
N GLN A 282 7.37 4.98 22.71
CA GLN A 282 6.31 4.83 23.72
C GLN A 282 6.89 4.74 25.14
N GLU A 283 8.14 4.29 25.28
CA GLU A 283 8.85 4.19 26.56
C GLU A 283 9.65 5.47 26.89
N PHE A 284 9.56 6.51 26.06
CA PHE A 284 10.31 7.74 26.29
C PHE A 284 9.90 8.40 27.61
N SER A 285 10.88 8.61 28.49
CA SER A 285 10.71 9.34 29.73
C SER A 285 11.89 10.28 29.99
N TYR A 286 11.59 11.58 30.10
CA TYR A 286 12.59 12.60 30.41
C TYR A 286 13.31 12.30 31.73
N THR A 287 12.55 11.92 32.77
CA THR A 287 13.09 11.65 34.11
C THR A 287 13.98 10.40 34.11
N LYS A 288 13.62 9.37 33.34
CA LYS A 288 14.46 8.17 33.16
C LYS A 288 15.80 8.55 32.54
N PHE A 289 15.82 9.28 31.42
CA PHE A 289 17.07 9.71 30.80
C PHE A 289 17.90 10.67 31.66
N GLN A 290 17.26 11.46 32.51
CA GLN A 290 17.96 12.30 33.49
C GLN A 290 18.65 11.46 34.58
N SER A 291 17.97 10.42 35.09
CA SER A 291 18.56 9.50 36.07
C SER A 291 19.71 8.64 35.52
N LEU A 292 19.70 8.38 34.21
CA LEU A 292 20.72 7.57 33.53
C LEU A 292 21.99 8.34 33.18
N GLN A 293 22.05 9.67 33.38
CA GLN A 293 23.22 10.47 32.99
C GLN A 293 24.53 10.01 33.65
N SER A 294 24.47 9.41 34.85
CA SER A 294 25.64 8.91 35.58
C SER A 294 26.00 7.45 35.26
N ASP A 295 25.17 6.72 34.51
CA ASP A 295 25.43 5.33 34.09
C ASP A 295 25.41 5.24 32.56
N GLU A 296 26.59 5.39 31.96
CA GLU A 296 26.76 5.42 30.50
C GLU A 296 26.34 4.12 29.82
N ALA A 297 26.56 2.97 30.44
CA ALA A 297 26.21 1.68 29.84
C ALA A 297 24.69 1.50 29.80
N SER A 298 24.00 1.78 30.91
CA SER A 298 22.54 1.73 30.95
C SER A 298 21.91 2.82 30.09
N TYR A 299 22.49 4.03 30.07
CA TYR A 299 22.09 5.10 29.16
C TYR A 299 22.18 4.65 27.69
N LEU A 300 23.30 4.06 27.28
CA LEU A 300 23.52 3.65 25.89
C LEU A 300 22.53 2.55 25.46
N ARG A 301 22.29 1.55 26.32
CA ARG A 301 21.28 0.50 26.06
C ARG A 301 19.88 1.08 25.90
N GLU A 302 19.52 2.03 26.76
CA GLU A 302 18.22 2.70 26.68
C GLU A 302 18.11 3.59 25.44
N PHE A 303 19.16 4.34 25.15
CA PHE A 303 19.23 5.25 24.01
C PHE A 303 19.07 4.51 22.68
N MET A 304 19.82 3.43 22.46
CA MET A 304 19.80 2.66 21.21
C MET A 304 18.41 2.09 20.90
N LYS A 305 17.61 1.73 21.92
CA LYS A 305 16.23 1.26 21.72
C LYS A 305 15.26 2.36 21.28
N GLN A 306 15.63 3.62 21.47
CA GLN A 306 14.74 4.77 21.28
C GLN A 306 15.15 5.67 20.09
N ILE A 307 16.12 5.25 19.28
CA ILE A 307 16.49 5.97 18.05
C ILE A 307 15.74 5.43 16.83
N THR A 308 15.50 6.28 15.83
CA THR A 308 14.69 5.98 14.65
C THR A 308 15.03 4.65 13.96
N PRO A 309 16.31 4.29 13.70
CA PRO A 309 16.62 2.99 13.08
C PRO A 309 16.12 1.78 13.90
N SER A 310 16.20 1.83 15.23
CA SER A 310 15.61 0.80 16.09
C SER A 310 14.10 0.92 16.18
N LEU A 311 13.56 2.13 16.29
CA LEU A 311 12.12 2.33 16.37
C LEU A 311 11.42 1.78 15.11
N LEU A 312 12.02 1.88 13.92
CA LEU A 312 11.47 1.36 12.68
C LEU A 312 11.32 -0.18 12.66
N PHE A 313 12.27 -0.92 13.23
CA PHE A 313 12.41 -2.36 12.97
C PHE A 313 12.45 -3.25 14.23
N ASP A 314 12.68 -2.69 15.42
CA ASP A 314 12.65 -3.42 16.70
C ASP A 314 11.31 -3.26 17.43
N SER A 315 10.43 -2.40 16.95
CA SER A 315 9.15 -2.11 17.59
C SER A 315 8.16 -3.27 17.42
N THR A 316 8.08 -4.15 18.41
CA THR A 316 7.02 -5.17 18.51
C THR A 316 5.84 -4.66 19.32
N ASP A 317 4.62 -4.89 18.83
CA ASP A 317 3.33 -4.59 19.47
C ASP A 317 3.04 -3.10 19.73
N VAL A 318 3.84 -2.20 19.15
CA VAL A 318 3.66 -0.74 19.21
C VAL A 318 2.50 -0.28 18.34
N ALA A 319 2.41 -0.80 17.12
CA ALA A 319 1.29 -0.64 16.19
C ALA A 319 1.37 -1.71 15.10
N VAL A 320 0.23 -2.06 14.51
CA VAL A 320 0.13 -3.08 13.44
C VAL A 320 1.10 -2.79 12.28
N LEU A 321 1.17 -1.54 11.82
CA LEU A 321 2.09 -1.11 10.77
C LEU A 321 3.56 -1.32 11.14
N MET A 322 3.95 -1.06 12.41
CA MET A 322 5.32 -1.28 12.87
C MET A 322 5.69 -2.77 12.83
N ASN A 323 4.76 -3.63 13.26
CA ASN A 323 4.96 -5.08 13.21
C ASN A 323 5.15 -5.60 11.77
N MET A 324 4.48 -4.99 10.79
CA MET A 324 4.64 -5.33 9.37
C MET A 324 6.04 -4.92 8.85
N LEU A 325 6.48 -3.71 9.21
CA LEU A 325 7.77 -3.17 8.77
C LEU A 325 8.98 -4.02 9.21
N ASN A 326 8.86 -4.77 10.31
CA ASN A 326 9.89 -5.70 10.78
C ASN A 326 10.25 -6.77 9.72
N LYS A 327 9.32 -7.14 8.82
CA LYS A 327 9.58 -8.08 7.71
C LYS A 327 10.54 -7.51 6.67
N TYR A 328 10.65 -6.19 6.61
CA TYR A 328 11.49 -5.45 5.65
C TYR A 328 12.72 -4.84 6.34
N ASP A 329 13.08 -5.34 7.52
CA ASP A 329 14.32 -4.96 8.17
C ASP A 329 15.52 -5.34 7.27
N PRO A 330 16.42 -4.39 6.96
CA PRO A 330 17.64 -4.66 6.21
C PRO A 330 18.48 -5.82 6.74
N LEU A 331 18.37 -6.16 8.03
CA LEU A 331 19.06 -7.30 8.63
C LEU A 331 18.58 -8.67 8.11
N LEU A 332 17.40 -8.73 7.50
CA LEU A 332 16.84 -9.96 6.92
C LEU A 332 17.34 -10.20 5.48
N ALA A 333 17.95 -9.19 4.84
CA ALA A 333 18.55 -9.34 3.53
C ALA A 333 19.84 -10.18 3.64
N ARG A 334 19.84 -11.36 3.00
CA ARG A 334 21.00 -12.25 2.95
C ARG A 334 21.78 -12.03 1.67
N SER A 335 23.06 -11.77 1.80
CA SER A 335 24.04 -11.79 0.71
C SER A 335 25.39 -12.23 1.24
N GLU A 336 26.25 -12.72 0.34
CA GLU A 336 27.63 -13.07 0.66
C GLU A 336 28.38 -11.85 1.24
N ASP A 337 28.23 -10.68 0.61
CA ASP A 337 28.80 -9.41 1.11
C ASP A 337 28.33 -9.07 2.55
N ALA A 338 27.05 -9.28 2.87
CA ALA A 338 26.51 -8.99 4.19
C ALA A 338 27.02 -9.96 5.26
N ASP A 339 27.20 -11.24 4.90
CA ASP A 339 27.78 -12.24 5.80
C ASP A 339 29.28 -11.96 6.05
N GLU A 340 30.04 -11.54 5.02
CA GLU A 340 31.45 -11.10 5.18
C GLU A 340 31.57 -9.87 6.09
N ASP A 341 30.75 -8.84 5.87
CA ASP A 341 30.70 -7.63 6.72
C ASP A 341 30.42 -7.99 8.19
N ALA A 342 29.47 -8.91 8.43
CA ALA A 342 29.15 -9.38 9.77
C ALA A 342 30.32 -10.12 10.42
N ILE A 343 30.95 -11.06 9.72
CA ILE A 343 32.09 -11.82 10.23
C ILE A 343 33.25 -10.88 10.59
N SER A 344 33.59 -9.96 9.69
CA SER A 344 34.65 -8.97 9.89
C SER A 344 34.41 -8.14 11.15
N TYR A 345 33.20 -7.59 11.30
CA TYR A 345 32.83 -6.76 12.44
C TYR A 345 32.87 -7.55 13.77
N TYR A 346 32.31 -8.76 13.82
CA TYR A 346 32.24 -9.54 15.05
C TYR A 346 33.61 -10.04 15.52
N VAL A 347 34.51 -10.38 14.59
CA VAL A 347 35.88 -10.83 14.90
C VAL A 347 36.78 -9.68 15.32
N SER A 348 36.56 -8.45 14.82
CA SER A 348 37.40 -7.30 15.17
C SER A 348 37.41 -7.01 16.68
N ALA A 349 38.59 -6.76 17.24
CA ALA A 349 38.73 -6.35 18.65
C ALA A 349 38.32 -4.89 18.88
N ASP A 350 38.33 -4.08 17.80
CA ASP A 350 38.01 -2.66 17.83
C ASP A 350 37.18 -2.29 16.60
N VAL A 351 35.96 -1.82 16.82
CA VAL A 351 35.03 -1.41 15.75
C VAL A 351 34.91 0.11 15.62
N THR A 352 35.86 0.87 16.17
CA THR A 352 35.82 2.34 16.18
C THR A 352 35.67 2.91 14.78
N SER A 353 36.44 2.42 13.79
CA SER A 353 36.37 2.86 12.39
C SER A 353 34.96 2.68 11.80
N GLU A 354 34.39 1.49 11.98
CA GLU A 354 33.10 1.09 11.42
C GLU A 354 31.97 1.93 12.01
N VAL A 355 32.04 2.24 13.31
CA VAL A 355 31.08 3.11 14.00
C VAL A 355 31.22 4.56 13.50
N LEU A 356 32.45 5.08 13.40
CA LEU A 356 32.69 6.44 12.92
C LEU A 356 32.22 6.62 11.47
N ASP A 357 32.57 5.69 10.59
CA ASP A 357 32.22 5.73 9.17
C ASP A 357 30.71 5.69 8.97
N SER A 358 30.00 4.90 9.78
CA SER A 358 28.54 4.73 9.64
C SER A 358 27.74 5.90 10.21
N PHE A 359 28.19 6.52 11.31
CA PHE A 359 27.40 7.56 12.00
C PHE A 359 27.96 8.98 11.85
N SER A 360 29.06 9.20 11.12
CA SER A 360 29.71 10.53 10.95
C SER A 360 28.76 11.66 10.52
N ASP A 361 27.83 11.36 9.61
CA ASP A 361 26.81 12.28 9.09
C ASP A 361 25.46 12.14 9.82
N SER A 362 25.43 11.34 10.88
CA SER A 362 24.24 11.10 11.70
C SER A 362 24.19 12.04 12.91
N PRO A 363 23.01 12.55 13.31
CA PRO A 363 22.83 13.24 14.58
C PRO A 363 23.23 12.38 15.79
N TYR A 364 23.15 11.04 15.64
CA TYR A 364 23.51 10.10 16.69
C TYR A 364 25.01 10.06 17.02
N LYS A 365 25.88 10.67 16.19
CA LYS A 365 27.33 10.72 16.43
C LYS A 365 27.73 11.29 17.78
N GLN A 366 26.94 12.24 18.32
CA GLN A 366 27.23 12.84 19.63
C GLN A 366 27.19 11.81 20.77
N VAL A 367 26.52 10.68 20.56
CA VAL A 367 26.45 9.56 21.51
C VAL A 367 27.29 8.39 21.01
N LEU A 368 27.03 7.90 19.80
CA LEU A 368 27.62 6.65 19.30
C LEU A 368 29.10 6.77 18.94
N CYS A 369 29.56 7.96 18.56
CA CYS A 369 30.95 8.21 18.21
C CYS A 369 31.77 8.85 19.35
N ASP A 370 31.17 9.03 20.53
CA ASP A 370 31.91 9.48 21.71
C ASP A 370 32.93 8.40 22.12
N ALA A 371 34.18 8.80 22.37
CA ALA A 371 35.26 7.86 22.65
C ALA A 371 34.99 7.00 23.90
N GLY A 372 34.31 7.54 24.91
CA GLY A 372 33.89 6.78 26.08
C GLY A 372 32.85 5.72 25.72
N MET A 373 31.86 6.09 24.91
CA MET A 373 30.80 5.19 24.44
C MET A 373 31.33 4.08 23.52
N VAL A 374 32.21 4.41 22.55
CA VAL A 374 32.82 3.42 21.66
C VAL A 374 33.65 2.40 22.44
N ASN A 375 34.42 2.84 23.44
CA ASN A 375 35.14 1.93 24.33
C ASN A 375 34.19 0.97 25.06
N ARG A 376 33.00 1.42 25.48
CA ARG A 376 31.98 0.53 26.08
C ARG A 376 31.42 -0.46 25.07
N ILE A 377 31.18 -0.03 23.84
CA ILE A 377 30.70 -0.88 22.74
C ILE A 377 31.70 -2.00 22.47
N ASN A 378 32.99 -1.70 22.41
CA ASN A 378 34.04 -2.71 22.21
C ASN A 378 34.12 -3.74 23.36
N LEU A 379 33.83 -3.33 24.60
CA LEU A 379 33.95 -4.19 25.78
C LEU A 379 32.71 -5.06 26.05
N ASP A 380 31.52 -4.65 25.61
CA ASP A 380 30.25 -5.35 25.87
C ASP A 380 29.72 -5.98 24.57
N LYS A 381 29.69 -7.32 24.53
CA LYS A 381 29.23 -8.08 23.35
C LYS A 381 27.78 -7.77 22.95
N THR A 382 26.91 -7.50 23.91
CA THR A 382 25.51 -7.17 23.64
C THR A 382 25.40 -5.78 23.03
N LEU A 383 26.16 -4.80 23.53
CA LEU A 383 26.24 -3.47 22.92
C LEU A 383 26.85 -3.55 21.52
N LYS A 384 27.95 -4.30 21.35
CA LYS A 384 28.61 -4.50 20.06
C LYS A 384 27.65 -5.04 19.00
N SER A 385 26.86 -6.06 19.35
CA SER A 385 25.85 -6.64 18.45
C SER A 385 24.70 -5.67 18.15
N ALA A 386 24.20 -4.94 19.13
CA ALA A 386 23.17 -3.93 18.91
C ALA A 386 23.66 -2.80 17.97
N VAL A 387 24.91 -2.37 18.09
CA VAL A 387 25.50 -1.36 17.21
C VAL A 387 25.68 -1.88 15.79
N PHE A 388 26.04 -3.14 15.59
CA PHE A 388 26.09 -3.74 14.26
C PHE A 388 24.73 -3.64 13.56
N ASN A 389 23.67 -4.01 14.28
CA ASN A 389 22.30 -3.92 13.76
C ASN A 389 21.94 -2.50 13.32
N LEU A 390 22.33 -1.51 14.13
CA LEU A 390 22.14 -0.10 13.79
C LEU A 390 22.98 0.34 12.59
N ILE A 391 24.23 -0.13 12.44
CA ILE A 391 25.07 0.17 11.28
C ILE A 391 24.42 -0.30 9.98
N VAL A 392 23.91 -1.53 9.94
CA VAL A 392 23.25 -2.08 8.75
C VAL A 392 22.00 -1.25 8.38
N ARG A 393 21.18 -0.91 9.39
CA ARG A 393 19.96 -0.10 9.18
C ARG A 393 20.28 1.35 8.78
N GLU A 394 21.30 1.97 9.37
CA GLU A 394 21.75 3.32 9.03
C GLU A 394 22.23 3.39 7.57
N LYS A 395 23.06 2.41 7.15
CA LYS A 395 23.51 2.29 5.75
C LYS A 395 22.32 2.16 4.78
N ALA A 396 21.29 1.40 5.15
CA ALA A 396 20.09 1.25 4.34
C ALA A 396 19.29 2.55 4.23
N LEU A 397 19.06 3.25 5.35
CA LEU A 397 18.36 4.54 5.40
C LEU A 397 19.07 5.65 4.60
N ASP A 398 20.39 5.57 4.46
CA ASP A 398 21.20 6.44 3.60
C ASP A 398 21.24 5.96 2.13
N ASN A 399 20.30 5.11 1.73
CA ASN A 399 20.08 4.60 0.36
C ASN A 399 21.28 3.83 -0.23
N LYS A 400 22.02 3.08 0.60
CA LYS A 400 23.15 2.25 0.12
C LYS A 400 22.76 0.81 -0.22
N THR A 401 21.50 0.41 -0.06
CA THR A 401 21.02 -0.96 -0.33
C THR A 401 20.39 -1.11 -1.72
N LYS A 402 20.56 -2.29 -2.32
CA LYS A 402 19.90 -2.66 -3.57
C LYS A 402 18.41 -2.92 -3.32
N VAL A 403 17.56 -2.36 -4.17
CA VAL A 403 16.12 -2.66 -4.21
C VAL A 403 15.93 -4.12 -4.66
N ASP A 404 15.00 -4.82 -4.01
CA ASP A 404 14.57 -6.18 -4.33
C ASP A 404 14.20 -6.30 -5.83
N GLU A 405 14.87 -7.21 -6.54
CA GLU A 405 14.68 -7.42 -7.97
C GLU A 405 13.28 -7.89 -8.33
N ILE A 406 12.64 -8.70 -7.47
CA ILE A 406 11.29 -9.23 -7.68
C ILE A 406 10.29 -8.08 -7.56
N TYR A 407 10.40 -7.29 -6.50
CA TYR A 407 9.57 -6.10 -6.29
C TYR A 407 9.68 -5.09 -7.44
N ARG A 408 10.90 -4.81 -7.90
CA ARG A 408 11.10 -3.94 -9.06
C ARG A 408 10.48 -4.52 -10.34
N GLY A 409 10.56 -5.84 -10.54
CA GLY A 409 9.93 -6.54 -11.66
C GLY A 409 8.41 -6.36 -11.64
N TYR A 410 7.80 -6.62 -10.48
CA TYR A 410 6.37 -6.45 -10.27
C TYR A 410 5.89 -5.04 -10.57
N LEU A 411 6.55 -4.01 -10.03
CA LEU A 411 6.18 -2.60 -10.26
C LEU A 411 6.23 -2.22 -11.75
N LYS A 412 7.21 -2.74 -12.49
CA LYS A 412 7.36 -2.47 -13.92
C LYS A 412 6.21 -3.08 -14.73
N ASP A 413 5.84 -4.32 -14.41
CA ASP A 413 4.72 -4.99 -15.06
C ASP A 413 3.38 -4.34 -14.66
N LEU A 414 3.23 -3.93 -13.40
CA LEU A 414 2.06 -3.21 -12.90
C LEU A 414 1.87 -1.87 -13.61
N TYR A 415 2.97 -1.12 -13.82
CA TYR A 415 2.94 0.13 -14.57
C TYR A 415 2.56 -0.12 -16.03
N SER A 416 3.18 -1.13 -16.65
CA SER A 416 2.92 -1.47 -18.06
C SER A 416 1.46 -1.89 -18.29
N TYR A 417 0.87 -2.63 -17.35
CA TYR A 417 -0.54 -3.01 -17.38
C TYR A 417 -1.45 -1.78 -17.25
N ASN A 418 -1.29 -0.98 -16.20
CA ASN A 418 -2.15 0.18 -15.95
C ASN A 418 -1.99 1.30 -16.98
N SER A 419 -0.84 1.39 -17.66
CA SER A 419 -0.60 2.34 -18.75
C SER A 419 -1.09 1.82 -20.11
N GLY A 420 -1.73 0.65 -20.18
CA GLY A 420 -2.19 0.05 -21.44
C GLY A 420 -1.07 -0.41 -22.38
N LEU A 421 0.17 -0.60 -21.88
CA LEU A 421 1.34 -0.97 -22.66
C LEU A 421 1.45 -2.50 -22.83
N GLY A 422 0.40 -3.16 -23.32
CA GLY A 422 0.31 -4.62 -23.35
C GLY A 422 1.48 -5.34 -24.04
N LYS A 423 2.10 -4.72 -25.05
CA LYS A 423 3.30 -5.26 -25.71
C LYS A 423 4.51 -5.43 -24.77
N LYS A 424 4.58 -4.65 -23.68
CA LYS A 424 5.65 -4.76 -22.67
C LYS A 424 5.42 -5.92 -21.68
N LEU A 425 4.22 -6.53 -21.64
CA LEU A 425 3.87 -7.60 -20.69
C LEU A 425 4.28 -9.01 -21.13
N GLY A 426 4.96 -9.18 -22.27
CA GLY A 426 5.33 -10.51 -22.78
C GLY A 426 6.17 -11.34 -21.78
N ASN A 427 7.01 -10.69 -20.98
CA ASN A 427 7.79 -11.37 -19.93
C ASN A 427 6.90 -11.91 -18.81
N LEU A 428 5.86 -11.17 -18.40
CA LEU A 428 4.89 -11.61 -17.39
C LEU A 428 4.10 -12.81 -17.90
N TYR A 429 3.56 -12.75 -19.13
CA TYR A 429 2.84 -13.87 -19.72
C TYR A 429 3.71 -15.13 -19.84
N GLY A 430 4.97 -14.98 -20.29
CA GLY A 430 5.91 -16.10 -20.31
C GLY A 430 6.31 -16.60 -18.92
N MET A 431 6.28 -15.74 -17.89
CA MET A 431 6.48 -16.14 -16.50
C MET A 431 5.33 -17.00 -15.99
N ILE A 432 4.08 -16.62 -16.30
CA ILE A 432 2.87 -17.37 -15.96
C ILE A 432 2.90 -18.75 -16.64
N GLU A 433 3.15 -18.79 -17.95
CA GLU A 433 3.19 -20.04 -18.71
C GLU A 433 4.20 -21.04 -18.11
N LYS A 434 5.43 -20.58 -17.86
CA LYS A 434 6.46 -21.41 -17.22
C LYS A 434 6.07 -21.85 -15.81
N ALA A 435 5.45 -20.96 -15.03
CA ALA A 435 5.02 -21.29 -13.67
C ALA A 435 3.91 -22.35 -13.68
N VAL A 436 2.95 -22.28 -14.61
CA VAL A 436 1.94 -23.33 -14.83
C VAL A 436 2.62 -24.65 -15.21
N THR A 437 3.62 -24.61 -16.09
CA THR A 437 4.41 -25.81 -16.43
C THR A 437 5.12 -26.42 -15.22
N GLN A 438 5.75 -25.60 -14.38
CA GLN A 438 6.41 -26.08 -13.15
C GLN A 438 5.38 -26.60 -12.12
N TRP A 439 4.20 -25.98 -12.07
CA TRP A 439 3.14 -26.37 -11.14
C TRP A 439 2.56 -27.75 -11.46
N CYS A 440 2.20 -27.97 -12.73
CA CYS A 440 1.65 -29.24 -13.19
C CYS A 440 2.73 -30.32 -13.33
N GLY A 441 3.95 -29.92 -13.69
CA GLY A 441 4.95 -30.81 -14.26
C GLY A 441 4.70 -31.03 -15.76
N SER A 442 5.77 -31.35 -16.48
CA SER A 442 5.73 -31.62 -17.92
C SER A 442 6.50 -32.86 -18.32
N ASP A 443 6.16 -33.42 -19.49
CA ASP A 443 6.96 -34.45 -20.14
C ASP A 443 8.08 -33.83 -21.02
N GLU A 444 8.90 -34.67 -21.64
CA GLU A 444 9.99 -34.25 -22.54
C GLU A 444 9.52 -33.40 -23.74
N ASP A 445 8.25 -33.53 -24.13
CA ASP A 445 7.65 -32.80 -25.25
C ASP A 445 6.99 -31.48 -24.79
N GLY A 446 7.06 -31.15 -23.49
CA GLY A 446 6.46 -29.96 -22.90
C GLY A 446 4.94 -30.08 -22.64
N ASN A 447 4.36 -31.28 -22.74
CA ASN A 447 2.96 -31.50 -22.41
C ASN A 447 2.75 -31.41 -20.90
N LEU A 448 1.67 -30.77 -20.46
CA LEU A 448 1.34 -30.58 -19.04
C LEU A 448 0.73 -31.86 -18.46
N CYS A 449 1.12 -32.20 -17.23
CA CYS A 449 0.52 -33.31 -16.50
C CYS A 449 -0.89 -32.91 -16.02
N LEU A 450 -1.90 -33.66 -16.45
CA LEU A 450 -3.30 -33.50 -16.05
C LEU A 450 -3.62 -34.25 -14.76
N ASP A 451 -3.11 -35.46 -14.63
CA ASP A 451 -3.36 -36.33 -13.50
C ASP A 451 -2.21 -37.31 -13.28
N ASN A 452 -1.83 -37.49 -12.02
CA ASN A 452 -0.80 -38.41 -11.54
C ASN A 452 -1.24 -39.19 -10.29
N LYS A 453 -2.53 -39.14 -9.93
CA LYS A 453 -3.07 -39.71 -8.69
C LYS A 453 -3.41 -41.20 -8.79
N HIS A 454 -3.28 -41.80 -9.97
CA HIS A 454 -3.60 -43.20 -10.22
C HIS A 454 -2.34 -44.06 -10.25
N ASP A 455 -2.30 -45.12 -9.45
CA ASP A 455 -1.21 -46.11 -9.22
C ASP A 455 -0.16 -46.21 -10.35
N GLY A 456 0.77 -45.26 -10.39
CA GLY A 456 1.92 -45.20 -11.29
C GLY A 456 1.67 -44.78 -12.74
N PHE A 457 0.48 -44.27 -13.09
CA PHE A 457 0.18 -43.68 -14.40
C PHE A 457 0.08 -42.16 -14.30
N ALA A 458 0.77 -41.47 -15.22
CA ALA A 458 0.65 -40.03 -15.38
C ALA A 458 0.11 -39.69 -16.77
N VAL A 459 -0.87 -38.79 -16.82
CA VAL A 459 -1.54 -38.38 -18.05
C VAL A 459 -1.07 -36.98 -18.42
N TYR A 460 -0.59 -36.82 -19.65
CA TYR A 460 -0.04 -35.57 -20.17
C TYR A 460 -0.79 -35.12 -21.42
N GLU A 461 -0.88 -33.81 -21.59
CA GLU A 461 -1.57 -33.18 -22.71
C GLU A 461 -0.90 -31.88 -23.17
N SER A 462 -1.00 -31.61 -24.48
CA SER A 462 -0.65 -30.32 -25.04
C SER A 462 -1.75 -29.30 -24.74
N VAL A 463 -1.41 -28.33 -23.88
CA VAL A 463 -2.24 -27.18 -23.52
C VAL A 463 -1.53 -25.94 -24.01
N GLN A 464 -2.23 -25.09 -24.78
CA GLN A 464 -1.69 -23.82 -25.25
C GLN A 464 -2.31 -22.69 -24.44
N LEU A 465 -1.46 -21.83 -23.89
CA LEU A 465 -1.88 -20.62 -23.19
C LEU A 465 -1.81 -19.46 -24.18
N GLU A 466 -2.92 -19.16 -24.82
CA GLU A 466 -3.03 -18.04 -25.78
C GLU A 466 -3.38 -16.75 -25.03
N PRO A 467 -2.49 -15.76 -24.96
CA PRO A 467 -2.75 -14.51 -24.25
C PRO A 467 -3.90 -13.72 -24.89
N ASN A 468 -4.86 -13.30 -24.07
CA ASN A 468 -5.90 -12.37 -24.46
C ASN A 468 -5.55 -10.96 -23.95
N LEU A 469 -5.39 -10.01 -24.87
CA LEU A 469 -4.98 -8.64 -24.55
C LEU A 469 -6.15 -7.65 -24.46
N ASP A 470 -7.40 -8.10 -24.65
CA ASP A 470 -8.58 -7.24 -24.68
C ASP A 470 -8.94 -6.71 -23.28
N SER A 471 -8.48 -7.38 -22.22
CA SER A 471 -8.66 -6.96 -20.82
C SER A 471 -7.69 -5.87 -20.37
N ILE A 472 -6.68 -5.53 -21.18
CA ILE A 472 -5.70 -4.51 -20.84
C ILE A 472 -6.38 -3.13 -20.87
N PRO A 473 -6.17 -2.30 -19.83
CA PRO A 473 -6.71 -0.94 -19.79
C PRO A 473 -6.35 -0.12 -21.03
N VAL A 474 -7.22 0.85 -21.36
CA VAL A 474 -6.92 1.81 -22.43
C VAL A 474 -5.67 2.60 -22.06
N GLN A 475 -4.79 2.81 -23.04
CA GLN A 475 -3.54 3.52 -22.85
C GLN A 475 -3.79 4.93 -22.30
N SER A 476 -3.37 5.16 -21.06
CA SER A 476 -3.25 6.50 -20.49
C SER A 476 -2.02 7.17 -21.10
N GLY A 477 -2.15 8.42 -21.52
CA GLY A 477 -1.03 9.23 -22.02
C GLY A 477 -0.14 9.79 -20.90
N ASP A 478 -0.36 9.34 -19.66
CA ASP A 478 0.23 9.91 -18.45
C ASP A 478 1.51 9.18 -18.06
N ASP A 479 2.56 9.94 -17.79
CA ASP A 479 3.85 9.38 -17.34
C ASP A 479 3.80 8.90 -15.87
N GLU A 480 2.88 9.45 -15.08
CA GLU A 480 2.72 9.18 -13.65
C GLU A 480 1.24 8.89 -13.32
N LEU A 481 0.97 7.65 -12.94
CA LEU A 481 -0.39 7.18 -12.66
C LEU A 481 -0.70 7.31 -11.16
N GLN A 482 -1.54 8.29 -10.81
CA GLN A 482 -2.06 8.41 -9.44
C GLN A 482 -3.23 7.44 -9.17
N ARG A 483 -3.96 7.08 -10.23
CA ARG A 483 -5.11 6.19 -10.20
C ARG A 483 -4.79 4.95 -11.02
N PHE A 484 -4.84 3.79 -10.40
CA PHE A 484 -4.46 2.52 -11.04
C PHE A 484 -5.04 1.33 -10.26
N MET A 485 -5.10 0.16 -10.90
CA MET A 485 -5.43 -1.09 -10.24
C MET A 485 -4.19 -1.64 -9.50
N PRO A 486 -4.31 -2.05 -8.22
CA PRO A 486 -3.18 -2.51 -7.41
C PRO A 486 -2.71 -3.93 -7.77
N SER A 487 -3.35 -4.58 -8.74
CA SER A 487 -3.01 -5.91 -9.25
C SER A 487 -3.14 -5.95 -10.78
N ILE A 488 -2.54 -6.97 -11.39
CA ILE A 488 -2.53 -7.16 -12.84
C ILE A 488 -3.51 -8.28 -13.18
N ILE A 489 -4.48 -8.03 -14.06
CA ILE A 489 -5.34 -9.07 -14.60
C ILE A 489 -4.69 -9.60 -15.89
N ALA A 490 -4.17 -10.82 -15.84
CA ALA A 490 -3.67 -11.51 -17.02
C ALA A 490 -4.76 -12.44 -17.56
N SER A 491 -5.14 -12.26 -18.82
CA SER A 491 -6.25 -12.98 -19.44
C SER A 491 -5.75 -13.94 -20.52
N PHE A 492 -6.38 -15.10 -20.62
CA PHE A 492 -6.07 -16.13 -21.61
C PHE A 492 -7.34 -16.63 -22.29
N ASP A 493 -7.23 -17.00 -23.56
CA ASP A 493 -8.36 -17.57 -24.30
C ASP A 493 -8.70 -18.97 -23.79
N GLY A 494 -9.96 -19.15 -23.45
CA GLY A 494 -10.56 -20.43 -23.07
C GLY A 494 -11.27 -21.13 -24.21
N ASN A 495 -11.96 -22.23 -23.89
CA ASN A 495 -12.76 -22.96 -24.86
C ASN A 495 -14.03 -22.19 -25.26
N LYS A 496 -14.39 -22.21 -26.54
CA LYS A 496 -15.64 -21.64 -27.08
C LYS A 496 -15.82 -20.13 -26.81
N GLY A 497 -14.73 -19.37 -26.74
CA GLY A 497 -14.75 -17.92 -26.50
C GLY A 497 -14.92 -17.55 -25.02
N ASP A 498 -14.71 -18.48 -24.09
CA ASP A 498 -14.50 -18.16 -22.67
C ASP A 498 -13.18 -17.41 -22.49
N VAL A 499 -13.07 -16.58 -21.44
CA VAL A 499 -11.83 -15.91 -21.05
C VAL A 499 -11.47 -16.35 -19.64
N ILE A 500 -10.21 -16.73 -19.45
CA ILE A 500 -9.68 -17.21 -18.19
C ILE A 500 -8.76 -16.13 -17.62
N ASP A 501 -9.22 -15.46 -16.58
CA ASP A 501 -8.47 -14.40 -15.90
C ASP A 501 -7.67 -14.93 -14.72
N LEU A 502 -6.48 -14.36 -14.53
CA LEU A 502 -5.64 -14.51 -13.36
C LEU A 502 -5.35 -13.12 -12.76
N ASP A 503 -5.79 -12.91 -11.52
CA ASP A 503 -5.50 -11.70 -10.75
C ASP A 503 -4.14 -11.84 -10.05
N ILE A 504 -3.18 -10.99 -10.43
CA ILE A 504 -1.78 -11.09 -10.01
C ILE A 504 -1.44 -9.90 -9.11
N ASP A 505 -1.55 -10.14 -7.80
CA ASP A 505 -0.92 -9.32 -6.78
C ASP A 505 0.59 -9.62 -6.63
N TYR A 506 1.27 -8.88 -5.75
CA TYR A 506 2.69 -9.08 -5.49
C TYR A 506 3.03 -10.50 -4.95
N ALA A 507 2.22 -11.04 -4.03
CA ALA A 507 2.50 -12.33 -3.40
C ALA A 507 2.42 -13.47 -4.43
N LEU A 508 1.42 -13.45 -5.30
CA LEU A 508 1.33 -14.39 -6.41
C LEU A 508 2.48 -14.17 -7.40
N TYR A 509 2.82 -12.92 -7.75
CA TYR A 509 3.96 -12.63 -8.63
C TYR A 509 5.28 -13.22 -8.08
N GLU A 510 5.53 -13.07 -6.77
CA GLU A 510 6.69 -13.64 -6.09
C GLU A 510 6.67 -15.18 -6.16
N LEU A 511 5.52 -15.82 -5.95
CA LEU A 511 5.38 -17.27 -6.09
C LEU A 511 5.71 -17.72 -7.52
N LEU A 512 5.14 -17.07 -8.55
CA LEU A 512 5.41 -17.39 -9.96
C LEU A 512 6.90 -17.26 -10.28
N TYR A 513 7.56 -16.21 -9.77
CA TYR A 513 9.00 -16.03 -9.91
C TYR A 513 9.79 -17.17 -9.25
N ARG A 514 9.45 -17.54 -8.01
CA ARG A 514 10.11 -18.61 -7.26
C ARG A 514 9.92 -19.98 -7.92
N LEU A 515 8.72 -20.31 -8.40
CA LEU A 515 8.45 -21.54 -9.15
C LEU A 515 9.38 -21.67 -10.36
N ASN A 516 9.57 -20.56 -11.10
CA ASN A 516 10.47 -20.51 -12.24
C ASN A 516 11.96 -20.62 -11.88
N LYS A 517 12.32 -20.54 -10.59
CA LYS A 517 13.65 -20.82 -10.05
C LYS A 517 13.76 -22.22 -9.44
N GLY A 518 12.76 -23.08 -9.61
CA GLY A 518 12.74 -24.45 -9.10
C GLY A 518 12.26 -24.57 -7.66
N TYR A 519 11.61 -23.55 -7.10
CA TYR A 519 10.94 -23.67 -5.81
C TYR A 519 9.79 -24.68 -5.90
N ILE A 520 9.69 -25.56 -4.90
CA ILE A 520 8.59 -26.51 -4.76
C ILE A 520 7.61 -25.95 -3.75
N GLN A 521 6.36 -25.81 -4.15
CA GLN A 521 5.29 -25.23 -3.36
C GLN A 521 4.96 -26.05 -2.11
N THR A 522 4.66 -25.35 -1.02
CA THR A 522 4.21 -25.94 0.25
C THR A 522 2.69 -26.10 0.29
N ALA A 523 2.17 -26.77 1.32
CA ALA A 523 0.73 -26.79 1.58
C ALA A 523 0.17 -25.39 1.86
N ASP A 524 0.95 -24.52 2.51
CA ASP A 524 0.55 -23.15 2.81
C ASP A 524 0.49 -22.30 1.53
N ASP A 525 1.45 -22.46 0.61
CA ASP A 525 1.41 -21.78 -0.70
C ASP A 525 0.13 -22.15 -1.47
N ARG A 526 -0.28 -23.42 -1.43
CA ARG A 526 -1.53 -23.88 -2.06
C ARG A 526 -2.78 -23.29 -1.41
N ASN A 527 -2.77 -23.14 -0.08
CA ASN A 527 -3.88 -22.56 0.65
C ASN A 527 -4.00 -21.04 0.41
N ASN A 528 -2.86 -20.35 0.29
CA ASN A 528 -2.81 -18.90 0.11
C ASN A 528 -3.09 -18.45 -1.34
N HIS A 529 -2.89 -19.33 -2.33
CA HIS A 529 -3.06 -19.05 -3.76
C HIS A 529 -4.09 -20.00 -4.41
N ALA A 530 -5.27 -20.12 -3.79
CA ALA A 530 -6.35 -20.97 -4.29
C ALA A 530 -6.91 -20.48 -5.65
N ASP A 531 -6.84 -19.18 -5.90
CA ASP A 531 -7.13 -18.54 -7.19
C ASP A 531 -6.22 -19.05 -8.31
N PHE A 532 -4.91 -19.17 -8.06
CA PHE A 532 -3.96 -19.74 -9.01
C PHE A 532 -4.25 -21.21 -9.29
N ILE A 533 -4.68 -21.99 -8.28
CA ILE A 533 -5.10 -23.38 -8.48
C ILE A 533 -6.31 -23.44 -9.41
N SER A 534 -7.34 -22.62 -9.14
CA SER A 534 -8.54 -22.56 -9.97
C SER A 534 -8.22 -22.14 -11.40
N PHE A 535 -7.30 -21.18 -11.56
CA PHE A 535 -6.78 -20.77 -12.87
C PHE A 535 -6.12 -21.95 -13.60
N VAL A 536 -5.19 -22.66 -12.96
CA VAL A 536 -4.52 -23.83 -13.55
C VAL A 536 -5.54 -24.90 -13.95
N GLU A 537 -6.51 -25.21 -13.10
CA GLU A 537 -7.57 -26.19 -13.41
C GLU A 537 -8.41 -25.79 -14.63
N ARG A 538 -8.74 -24.50 -14.79
CA ARG A 538 -9.44 -23.98 -15.97
C ARG A 538 -8.57 -24.04 -17.22
N ILE A 539 -7.29 -23.68 -17.12
CA ILE A 539 -6.33 -23.77 -18.22
C ILE A 539 -6.15 -25.22 -18.68
N LEU A 540 -6.04 -26.19 -17.77
CA LEU A 540 -5.93 -27.60 -18.14
C LEU A 540 -7.16 -28.11 -18.91
N GLN A 541 -8.34 -27.49 -18.74
CA GLN A 541 -9.54 -27.82 -19.50
C GLN A 541 -9.52 -27.28 -20.95
N THR A 542 -8.63 -26.35 -21.30
CA THR A 542 -8.47 -25.86 -22.68
C THR A 542 -7.68 -26.84 -23.57
N GLY A 543 -7.09 -27.87 -22.95
CA GLY A 543 -6.39 -28.95 -23.63
C GLY A 543 -7.22 -29.68 -24.68
N ASN A 544 -6.52 -30.33 -25.62
CA ASN A 544 -7.13 -31.05 -26.73
C ASN A 544 -7.49 -32.51 -26.39
N LEU A 545 -8.25 -32.75 -25.30
CA LEU A 545 -8.46 -34.12 -24.75
C LEU A 545 -9.07 -35.07 -25.78
N ASN A 546 -9.78 -34.47 -26.74
CA ASN A 546 -10.49 -35.15 -27.81
C ASN A 546 -9.61 -35.45 -29.04
N LYS A 547 -8.35 -34.98 -29.07
CA LYS A 547 -7.41 -35.15 -30.19
C LYS A 547 -6.21 -36.00 -29.82
N GLN A 548 -5.51 -35.71 -28.73
CA GLN A 548 -4.30 -36.44 -28.36
C GLN A 548 -3.98 -36.35 -26.87
N VAL A 549 -3.74 -37.50 -26.25
CA VAL A 549 -3.33 -37.63 -24.85
C VAL A 549 -2.14 -38.57 -24.77
N THR A 550 -1.18 -38.24 -23.90
CA THR A 550 -0.01 -39.05 -23.61
C THR A 550 -0.19 -39.70 -22.23
N VAL A 551 0.08 -40.99 -22.12
CA VAL A 551 0.06 -41.74 -20.86
C VAL A 551 1.44 -42.30 -20.60
N MET A 552 2.03 -41.89 -19.47
CA MET A 552 3.29 -42.43 -18.97
C MET A 552 2.99 -43.57 -17.99
N MET A 553 3.63 -44.71 -18.22
CA MET A 553 3.47 -45.92 -17.41
C MET A 553 4.54 -45.99 -16.30
N PRO A 554 4.33 -46.81 -15.23
CA PRO A 554 5.28 -46.89 -14.11
C PRO A 554 6.68 -47.39 -14.50
N ASN A 555 6.79 -48.07 -15.64
CA ASN A 555 8.05 -48.60 -16.17
C ASN A 555 8.78 -47.61 -17.12
N GLY A 556 8.32 -46.35 -17.18
CA GLY A 556 8.89 -45.29 -18.03
C GLY A 556 8.49 -45.37 -19.51
N LYS A 557 7.64 -46.33 -19.91
CA LYS A 557 7.13 -46.38 -21.30
C LYS A 557 6.07 -45.34 -21.54
N LYS A 558 6.09 -44.73 -22.72
CA LYS A 558 5.14 -43.72 -23.15
C LYS A 558 4.10 -44.36 -24.06
N ALA A 559 2.83 -44.04 -23.87
CA ALA A 559 1.78 -44.36 -24.84
C ALA A 559 1.07 -43.08 -25.27
N THR A 560 0.64 -43.05 -26.51
CA THR A 560 -0.13 -41.94 -27.08
C THR A 560 -1.46 -42.46 -27.59
N ILE A 561 -2.53 -41.82 -27.15
CA ILE A 561 -3.89 -42.01 -27.65
C ILE A 561 -4.20 -40.80 -28.53
N SER A 562 -4.55 -41.03 -29.79
CA SER A 562 -4.93 -39.94 -30.71
C SER A 562 -6.26 -40.25 -31.41
N SER A 563 -7.11 -39.24 -31.59
CA SER A 563 -8.33 -39.39 -32.38
C SER A 563 -8.04 -39.15 -33.87
N GLY A 564 -8.60 -40.00 -34.72
CA GLY A 564 -8.53 -39.86 -36.17
C GLY A 564 -9.91 -40.04 -36.80
N HIS A 565 -9.99 -39.81 -38.12
CA HIS A 565 -11.27 -39.88 -38.88
C HIS A 565 -11.99 -41.22 -38.80
N PHE A 566 -11.33 -42.29 -38.34
CA PHE A 566 -11.87 -43.65 -38.24
C PHE A 566 -11.88 -44.20 -36.80
N GLY A 567 -11.73 -43.35 -35.79
CA GLY A 567 -11.68 -43.72 -34.37
C GLY A 567 -10.34 -43.42 -33.70
N TYR A 568 -10.12 -43.98 -32.51
CA TYR A 568 -8.92 -43.75 -31.72
C TYR A 568 -7.76 -44.69 -32.11
N LYS A 569 -6.55 -44.14 -32.17
CA LYS A 569 -5.30 -44.88 -32.39
C LYS A 569 -4.47 -44.87 -31.11
N PHE A 570 -4.07 -46.06 -30.67
CA PHE A 570 -3.17 -46.28 -29.55
C PHE A 570 -1.79 -46.68 -30.06
N ARG A 571 -0.74 -45.98 -29.61
CA ARG A 571 0.66 -46.28 -29.94
C ARG A 571 1.50 -46.29 -28.67
N VAL A 572 2.30 -47.33 -28.47
CA VAL A 572 3.36 -47.36 -27.43
C VAL A 572 4.66 -46.90 -28.08
N VAL A 573 5.34 -45.94 -27.45
CA VAL A 573 6.61 -45.33 -27.89
C VAL A 573 7.72 -45.78 -26.95
#